data_AF-A0A9N9MRK5-F1
#
_entry.id   AF-A0A9N9MRK5-F1
#
_cell.length_a   1.000
_cell.length_b   1.000
_cell.length_c   1.000
_cell.angle_alpha   90.00
_cell.angle_beta   90.00
_cell.angle_gamma   90.00
#
_symmetry.space_group_name_H-M   'P 1'
#
loop_
_entity.id
_entity.type
_entity.pdbx_description
1 polymer ?
#
loop_
_entity_poly.entity_id
_entity_poly.type
_entity_poly.pdbx_seq_one_letter_code
_entity_poly.pdbx_strand_id
1 'polypeptide(L)'
;MLKVIDARFTINPEVWRLGFVITSIEHDVNQLMIALDTVAQGRLSNAIISAAKLKETLATIEDQLPSNYAFLRAVRMMDIHNFYTKSYTYAIFFSGSIQILVEFPLTTLGRTFTLYRVNTFPYYNAKVNATIAIRPSIPLQAVSNDAMSFYEMKDHELTNCISCKMALFRGDTKPYPAYAKRKFRHSQPQLPCRRT
;
A
#
# COMPACT_ATOMS: atom_id res chain seq x y z
N MET A 1 -30.97 71.25 12.92
CA MET A 1 -31.15 70.65 11.59
C MET A 1 -29.91 69.81 11.29
N LEU A 2 -29.95 68.49 11.54
CA LEU A 2 -28.80 67.59 11.37
C LEU A 2 -28.90 66.91 10.00
N LYS A 3 -27.94 67.18 9.11
CA LYS A 3 -27.80 66.46 7.84
C LYS A 3 -27.08 65.15 8.13
N VAL A 4 -27.81 64.04 8.05
CA VAL A 4 -27.23 62.70 7.99
C VAL A 4 -26.67 62.53 6.57
N ILE A 5 -25.35 62.42 6.46
CA ILE A 5 -24.68 62.06 5.21
C ILE A 5 -24.69 60.53 5.17
N ASP A 6 -25.58 59.96 4.36
CA ASP A 6 -25.61 58.52 4.05
C ASP A 6 -24.47 58.21 3.07
N ALA A 7 -23.31 57.82 3.60
CA ALA A 7 -22.20 57.32 2.80
C ALA A 7 -22.47 55.87 2.40
N ARG A 8 -23.19 55.67 1.30
CA ARG A 8 -23.29 54.33 0.67
C ARG A 8 -21.94 53.97 0.07
N PHE A 9 -21.19 53.13 0.76
CA PHE A 9 -20.01 52.45 0.24
C PHE A 9 -20.46 51.47 -0.87
N THR A 10 -20.47 51.91 -2.12
CA THR A 10 -20.56 51.01 -3.28
C THR A 10 -19.23 50.29 -3.44
N ILE A 11 -19.11 49.11 -2.84
CA ILE A 11 -17.94 48.25 -3.02
C ILE A 11 -17.95 47.79 -4.49
N ASN A 12 -16.85 48.06 -5.20
CA ASN A 12 -16.72 47.71 -6.61
C ASN A 12 -16.85 46.17 -6.80
N PRO A 13 -17.79 45.69 -7.62
CA PRO A 13 -18.02 44.26 -7.83
C PRO A 13 -16.79 43.51 -8.38
N GLU A 14 -15.91 44.20 -9.10
CA GLU A 14 -14.65 43.61 -9.59
C GLU A 14 -13.64 43.38 -8.47
N VAL A 15 -13.62 44.24 -7.44
CA VAL A 15 -12.76 44.05 -6.25
C VAL A 15 -13.25 42.86 -5.43
N TRP A 16 -14.57 42.65 -5.32
CA TRP A 16 -15.15 41.46 -4.69
C TRP A 16 -14.82 40.18 -5.45
N ARG A 17 -14.88 40.21 -6.79
CA ARG A 17 -14.49 39.07 -7.63
C ARG A 17 -13.02 38.70 -7.44
N LEU A 18 -12.13 39.70 -7.44
CA LEU A 18 -10.71 39.46 -7.18
C LEU A 18 -10.48 38.87 -5.78
N GLY A 19 -11.16 39.38 -4.75
CA GLY A 19 -11.09 38.82 -3.39
C GLY A 19 -11.55 37.36 -3.33
N PHE A 20 -12.62 37.01 -4.05
CA PHE A 20 -13.09 35.62 -4.15
C PHE A 20 -12.10 34.72 -4.89
N VAL A 21 -11.49 35.21 -5.98
CA VAL A 21 -10.48 34.43 -6.73
C VAL A 21 -9.24 34.19 -5.87
N ILE A 22 -8.74 35.21 -5.15
CA ILE A 22 -7.57 35.07 -4.26
C ILE A 22 -7.86 34.04 -3.18
N THR A 23 -9.00 34.14 -2.50
CA THR A 23 -9.38 33.19 -1.44
C THR A 23 -9.57 31.77 -1.98
N SER A 24 -10.09 31.62 -3.20
CA SER A 24 -10.16 30.31 -3.88
C SER A 24 -8.77 29.74 -4.16
N ILE A 25 -7.83 30.55 -4.67
CA ILE A 25 -6.46 30.10 -4.96
C ILE A 25 -5.75 29.72 -3.66
N GLU A 26 -5.89 30.53 -2.60
CA GLU A 26 -5.32 30.21 -1.28
C GLU A 26 -5.87 28.90 -0.74
N HIS A 27 -7.17 28.63 -0.92
CA HIS A 27 -7.77 27.36 -0.55
C HIS A 27 -7.15 26.20 -1.33
N ASP A 28 -7.05 26.33 -2.65
CA ASP A 28 -6.53 25.28 -3.53
C ASP A 28 -5.06 24.96 -3.24
N VAL A 29 -4.24 25.99 -3.01
CA VAL A 29 -2.83 25.83 -2.62
C VAL A 29 -2.71 25.11 -1.28
N ASN A 30 -3.54 25.49 -0.30
CA ASN A 30 -3.55 24.82 1.01
C ASN A 30 -3.97 23.36 0.90
N GLN A 31 -5.00 23.04 0.08
CA GLN A 31 -5.41 21.65 -0.16
C GLN A 31 -4.29 20.84 -0.82
N LEU A 32 -3.58 21.42 -1.78
CA LEU A 32 -2.45 20.77 -2.44
C LEU A 32 -1.30 20.49 -1.46
N MET A 33 -0.98 21.44 -0.59
CA MET A 33 0.05 21.25 0.43
C MET A 33 -0.32 20.12 1.40
N ILE A 34 -1.56 20.06 1.87
CA ILE A 34 -2.07 18.98 2.72
C ILE A 34 -1.99 17.62 2.00
N ALA A 35 -2.36 17.59 0.71
CA ALA A 35 -2.26 16.40 -0.12
C ALA A 35 -0.81 15.90 -0.23
N LEU A 36 0.14 16.80 -0.50
CA LEU A 36 1.55 16.45 -0.63
C LEU A 36 2.14 15.97 0.70
N ASP A 37 1.77 16.58 1.82
CA ASP A 37 2.17 16.11 3.15
C ASP A 37 1.60 14.71 3.45
N THR A 38 0.33 14.48 3.10
CA THR A 38 -0.30 13.15 3.21
C THR A 38 0.43 12.09 2.39
N VAL A 39 0.88 12.46 1.18
CA VAL A 39 1.71 11.59 0.32
C VAL A 39 3.09 11.35 0.91
N ALA A 40 3.71 12.38 1.50
CA ALA A 40 4.99 12.23 2.19
C ALA A 40 4.91 11.25 3.36
N GLN A 41 3.74 11.15 4.00
CA GLN A 41 3.42 10.14 5.02
C GLN A 41 3.09 8.75 4.44
N GLY A 42 3.17 8.58 3.12
CA GLY A 42 2.92 7.32 2.44
C GLY A 42 1.45 6.99 2.22
N ARG A 43 0.55 7.97 2.31
CA ARG A 43 -0.91 7.80 2.23
C ARG A 43 -1.49 8.53 1.02
N LEU A 44 -2.61 8.03 0.50
CA LEU A 44 -3.33 8.68 -0.59
C LEU A 44 -4.31 9.70 -0.04
N SER A 45 -4.26 10.93 -0.56
CA SER A 45 -5.23 11.98 -0.23
C SER A 45 -6.36 12.05 -1.26
N ASN A 46 -7.57 12.35 -0.78
CA ASN A 46 -8.75 12.63 -1.62
C ASN A 46 -8.61 13.93 -2.42
N ALA A 47 -7.72 14.84 -2.01
CA ALA A 47 -7.40 16.06 -2.75
C ALA A 47 -6.53 15.79 -3.98
N ILE A 48 -5.84 14.64 -4.05
CA ILE A 48 -5.05 14.23 -5.22
C ILE A 48 -5.92 13.54 -6.25
N ILE A 49 -6.76 12.62 -5.79
CA ILE A 49 -7.72 11.91 -6.62
C ILE A 49 -9.05 11.86 -5.88
N SER A 50 -10.11 12.34 -6.52
CA SER A 50 -11.44 12.34 -5.93
C SER A 50 -11.97 10.91 -5.77
N ALA A 51 -12.88 10.69 -4.82
CA ALA A 51 -13.44 9.36 -4.55
C ALA A 51 -14.14 8.77 -5.77
N ALA A 52 -14.85 9.61 -6.54
CA ALA A 52 -15.51 9.20 -7.78
C ALA A 52 -14.49 8.74 -8.82
N LYS A 53 -13.40 9.50 -9.01
CA LYS A 53 -12.36 9.16 -9.97
C LYS A 53 -11.58 7.92 -9.53
N LEU A 54 -11.27 7.80 -8.24
CA LEU A 54 -10.61 6.62 -7.71
C LEU A 54 -11.46 5.36 -7.93
N LYS A 55 -12.77 5.42 -7.68
CA LYS A 55 -13.69 4.30 -7.90
C LYS A 55 -13.71 3.87 -9.36
N GLU A 56 -13.79 4.82 -10.30
CA GLU A 56 -13.75 4.55 -11.74
C GLU A 56 -12.42 3.90 -12.15
N THR A 57 -11.30 4.44 -11.67
CA THR A 57 -9.97 3.90 -11.95
C THR A 57 -9.81 2.49 -11.39
N LEU A 58 -10.23 2.25 -10.14
CA LEU A 58 -10.15 0.94 -9.51
C LEU A 58 -11.05 -0.09 -10.22
N ALA A 59 -12.24 0.30 -10.68
CA ALA A 59 -13.12 -0.60 -11.43
C ALA A 59 -12.48 -1.01 -12.77
N THR A 60 -11.88 -0.04 -13.47
CA THR A 60 -11.12 -0.32 -14.70
C THR A 60 -9.95 -1.27 -14.45
N ILE A 61 -9.24 -1.09 -13.33
CA ILE A 61 -8.16 -2.00 -12.93
C ILE A 61 -8.72 -3.38 -12.60
N GLU A 62 -9.82 -3.47 -11.86
CA GLU A 62 -10.49 -4.72 -11.48
C GLU A 62 -10.84 -5.58 -12.71
N ASP A 63 -11.35 -4.94 -13.77
CA ASP A 63 -11.69 -5.60 -15.03
C ASP A 63 -10.46 -6.16 -15.78
N GLN A 64 -9.27 -5.62 -15.52
CA GLN A 64 -8.01 -6.05 -16.13
C GLN A 64 -7.25 -7.06 -15.25
N LEU A 65 -7.67 -7.29 -14.01
CA LEU A 65 -7.01 -8.24 -13.14
C LEU A 65 -7.23 -9.68 -13.63
N PRO A 66 -6.22 -10.56 -13.51
CA PRO A 66 -6.41 -11.97 -13.77
C PRO A 66 -7.46 -12.56 -12.81
N SER A 67 -8.24 -13.53 -13.27
CA SER A 67 -9.40 -14.11 -12.57
C SER A 67 -9.18 -14.58 -11.11
N ASN A 68 -7.93 -14.82 -10.72
CA ASN A 68 -7.57 -15.25 -9.37
C ASN A 68 -7.12 -14.10 -8.45
N TYR A 69 -7.10 -12.86 -8.92
CA TYR A 69 -6.78 -11.67 -8.14
C TYR A 69 -8.03 -10.82 -7.94
N ALA A 70 -8.14 -10.22 -6.76
CA ALA A 70 -9.19 -9.28 -6.43
C ALA A 70 -8.65 -8.23 -5.46
N PHE A 71 -9.33 -7.09 -5.35
CA PHE A 71 -9.05 -6.15 -4.27
C PHE A 71 -9.44 -6.72 -2.91
N LEU A 72 -8.86 -6.19 -1.82
CA LEU A 72 -9.23 -6.57 -0.45
C LEU A 72 -10.72 -6.33 -0.12
N ARG A 73 -11.36 -5.41 -0.83
CA ARG A 73 -12.76 -5.03 -0.71
C ARG A 73 -13.34 -4.83 -2.10
N ALA A 74 -14.65 -4.99 -2.23
CA ALA A 74 -15.34 -4.69 -3.49
C ALA A 74 -15.19 -3.19 -3.84
N VAL A 75 -15.02 -2.88 -5.12
CA VAL A 75 -14.89 -1.49 -5.60
C VAL A 75 -16.27 -0.81 -5.62
N ARG A 76 -16.73 -0.36 -4.44
CA ARG A 76 -18.01 0.33 -4.23
C ARG A 76 -17.77 1.69 -3.61
N MET A 77 -18.66 2.65 -3.90
CA MET A 77 -18.56 4.00 -3.31
C MET A 77 -18.61 3.98 -1.78
N MET A 78 -19.40 3.08 -1.19
CA MET A 78 -19.50 2.90 0.27
C MET A 78 -18.17 2.45 0.90
N ASP A 79 -17.33 1.76 0.12
CA ASP A 79 -16.09 1.15 0.59
C ASP A 79 -14.83 1.92 0.14
N ILE A 80 -14.99 2.99 -0.64
CA ILE A 80 -13.86 3.70 -1.30
C ILE A 80 -12.85 4.27 -0.29
N HIS A 81 -13.31 4.64 0.91
CA HIS A 81 -12.45 5.12 1.99
C HIS A 81 -11.41 4.06 2.42
N ASN A 82 -11.74 2.77 2.32
CA ASN A 82 -10.79 1.70 2.61
C ASN A 82 -9.60 1.71 1.66
N PHE A 83 -9.80 2.11 0.41
CA PHE A 83 -8.72 2.18 -0.57
C PHE A 83 -7.74 3.30 -0.25
N TYR A 84 -8.21 4.48 0.18
CA TYR A 84 -7.32 5.55 0.66
C TYR A 84 -6.52 5.17 1.91
N THR A 85 -7.10 4.35 2.80
CA THR A 85 -6.45 3.99 4.07
C THR A 85 -5.56 2.76 3.97
N LYS A 86 -5.76 1.90 2.97
CA LYS A 86 -5.01 0.66 2.77
C LYS A 86 -4.05 0.70 1.58
N SER A 87 -4.08 1.76 0.77
CA SER A 87 -3.07 2.00 -0.27
C SER A 87 -1.75 2.46 0.34
N TYR A 88 -0.65 2.08 -0.30
CA TYR A 88 0.65 2.68 -0.06
C TYR A 88 0.93 3.68 -1.16
N THR A 89 1.44 4.85 -0.80
CA THR A 89 1.71 5.92 -1.76
C THR A 89 3.17 6.34 -1.68
N TYR A 90 3.77 6.58 -2.84
CA TYR A 90 5.15 6.99 -2.98
C TYR A 90 5.21 8.21 -3.89
N ALA A 91 5.97 9.23 -3.49
CA ALA A 91 6.33 10.31 -4.40
C ALA A 91 7.72 10.03 -4.96
N ILE A 92 7.83 9.98 -6.28
CA ILE A 92 9.12 9.87 -6.98
C ILE A 92 9.32 11.11 -7.83
N PHE A 93 10.51 11.68 -7.75
CA PHE A 93 10.92 12.75 -8.65
C PHE A 93 11.56 12.14 -9.89
N PHE A 94 10.94 12.34 -11.05
CA PHE A 94 11.44 11.82 -12.31
C PHE A 94 11.30 12.88 -13.42
N SER A 95 12.43 13.18 -14.08
CA SER A 95 12.49 14.07 -15.25
C SER A 95 11.79 15.43 -15.06
N GLY A 96 11.99 16.07 -13.90
CA GLY A 96 11.41 17.39 -13.62
C GLY A 96 9.94 17.36 -13.18
N SER A 97 9.36 16.17 -12.96
CA SER A 97 8.00 16.00 -12.48
C SER A 97 7.94 15.17 -11.20
N ILE A 98 6.95 15.44 -10.34
CA ILE A 98 6.61 14.58 -9.22
C ILE A 98 5.58 13.57 -9.72
N GLN A 99 5.93 12.29 -9.69
CA GLN A 99 4.99 11.21 -9.96
C GLN A 99 4.56 10.58 -8.64
N ILE A 100 3.24 10.41 -8.49
CA ILE A 100 2.65 9.78 -7.32
C ILE A 100 2.32 8.34 -7.71
N LEU A 101 3.08 7.39 -7.18
CA LEU A 101 2.84 5.97 -7.34
C LEU A 101 1.94 5.48 -6.20
N VAL A 102 0.87 4.77 -6.54
CA VAL A 102 -0.06 4.20 -5.56
C VAL A 102 -0.11 2.69 -5.72
N GLU A 103 0.22 1.97 -4.66
CA GLU A 103 0.10 0.51 -4.58
C GLU A 103 -1.18 0.14 -3.83
N PHE A 104 -2.03 -0.63 -4.47
CA PHE A 104 -3.22 -1.21 -3.84
C PHE A 104 -2.96 -2.68 -3.52
N PRO A 105 -3.16 -3.11 -2.26
CA PRO A 105 -3.01 -4.52 -1.91
C PRO A 105 -4.09 -5.35 -2.62
N LEU A 106 -3.65 -6.40 -3.30
CA LEU A 106 -4.51 -7.41 -3.89
C LEU A 106 -4.57 -8.65 -3.00
N THR A 107 -5.69 -9.35 -3.06
CA THR A 107 -5.84 -10.70 -2.52
C THR A 107 -5.99 -11.70 -3.65
N THR A 108 -5.69 -12.95 -3.36
CA THR A 108 -5.87 -14.05 -4.29
C THR A 108 -6.50 -15.22 -3.55
N LEU A 109 -7.57 -15.77 -4.11
CA LEU A 109 -8.24 -16.93 -3.56
C LEU A 109 -7.50 -18.19 -4.02
N GLY A 110 -6.99 -18.97 -3.08
CA GLY A 110 -6.43 -20.29 -3.36
C GLY A 110 -4.94 -20.33 -3.72
N ARG A 111 -4.20 -19.22 -3.64
CA ARG A 111 -2.74 -19.28 -3.78
C ARG A 111 -2.14 -19.92 -2.52
N THR A 112 -1.57 -21.11 -2.68
CA THR A 112 -0.80 -21.75 -1.62
C THR A 112 0.66 -21.32 -1.71
N PHE A 113 1.28 -21.18 -0.55
CA PHE A 113 2.71 -20.94 -0.43
C PHE A 113 3.37 -22.15 0.20
N THR A 114 4.54 -22.52 -0.32
CA THR A 114 5.41 -23.48 0.34
C THR A 114 6.29 -22.73 1.33
N LEU A 115 6.21 -23.09 2.60
CA LEU A 115 7.00 -22.49 3.66
C LEU A 115 8.37 -23.17 3.76
N TYR A 116 9.43 -22.39 3.64
CA TYR A 116 10.81 -22.80 3.85
C TYR A 116 11.33 -22.20 5.16
N ARG A 117 12.13 -22.96 5.90
CA ARG A 117 12.89 -22.47 7.04
C ARG A 117 14.35 -22.31 6.64
N VAL A 118 14.88 -21.11 6.81
CA VAL A 118 16.29 -20.81 6.56
C VAL A 118 17.10 -21.36 7.72
N ASN A 119 17.81 -22.45 7.46
CA ASN A 119 18.76 -23.03 8.40
C ASN A 119 20.17 -22.63 8.00
N THR A 120 20.92 -22.11 8.95
CA THR A 120 22.30 -21.67 8.77
C THR A 120 23.23 -22.67 9.43
N PHE A 121 24.27 -23.07 8.71
CA PHE A 121 25.29 -23.96 9.24
C PHE A 121 26.47 -23.15 9.78
N PRO A 122 27.01 -23.51 10.96
CA PRO A 122 28.22 -22.89 11.46
C PRO A 122 29.38 -23.20 10.50
N TYR A 123 30.26 -22.21 10.30
CA TYR A 123 31.50 -22.40 9.54
C TYR A 123 32.68 -21.81 10.29
N TYR A 124 33.84 -22.41 10.09
CA TYR A 124 35.08 -21.92 10.68
C TYR A 124 35.61 -20.72 9.89
N ASN A 125 35.91 -19.63 10.58
CA ASN A 125 36.51 -18.44 9.99
C ASN A 125 37.94 -18.26 10.51
N ALA A 126 38.91 -18.49 9.62
CA ALA A 126 40.33 -18.39 9.95
C ALA A 126 40.77 -16.99 10.38
N LYS A 127 40.10 -15.91 9.94
CA LYS A 127 40.47 -14.53 10.30
C LYS A 127 40.23 -14.20 11.76
N VAL A 128 39.21 -14.83 12.35
CA VAL A 128 38.83 -14.66 13.77
C VAL A 128 39.10 -15.93 14.58
N ASN A 129 39.73 -16.94 13.99
CA ASN A 129 40.10 -18.21 14.61
C ASN A 129 38.94 -18.86 15.39
N ALA A 130 37.73 -18.79 14.83
CA ALA A 130 36.51 -19.18 15.52
C ALA A 130 35.45 -19.74 14.57
N THR A 131 34.60 -20.62 15.12
CA THR A 131 33.40 -21.11 14.45
C THR A 131 32.28 -20.09 14.60
N ILE A 132 31.76 -19.59 13.48
CA ILE A 132 30.72 -18.58 13.44
C ILE A 132 29.43 -19.22 12.94
N ALA A 133 28.33 -18.98 13.65
CA ALA A 133 26.98 -19.26 13.19
C ALA A 133 26.25 -17.94 12.92
N ILE A 134 25.88 -17.71 11.67
CA ILE A 134 25.08 -16.53 11.29
C ILE A 134 23.63 -16.86 11.57
N ARG A 135 22.92 -16.07 12.37
CA ARG A 135 21.47 -16.22 12.51
C ARG A 135 20.76 -15.39 11.44
N PRO A 136 19.86 -15.98 10.64
CA PRO A 136 19.10 -15.20 9.68
C PRO A 136 18.16 -14.25 10.42
N SER A 137 18.06 -13.01 9.94
CA SER A 137 17.14 -12.02 10.53
C SER A 137 15.66 -12.43 10.35
N ILE A 138 15.37 -13.15 9.26
CA ILE A 138 14.03 -13.68 8.98
C ILE A 138 14.15 -15.20 8.70
N PRO A 139 13.64 -16.06 9.61
CA PRO A 139 13.88 -17.50 9.56
C PRO A 139 12.93 -18.25 8.62
N LEU A 140 11.82 -17.66 8.19
CA LEU A 140 10.82 -18.33 7.35
C LEU A 140 10.60 -17.57 6.04
N GLN A 141 10.44 -18.32 4.95
CA GLN A 141 10.11 -17.79 3.63
C GLN A 141 8.97 -18.59 3.02
N ALA A 142 7.84 -17.93 2.79
CA ALA A 142 6.71 -18.48 2.09
C ALA A 142 6.85 -18.17 0.60
N VAL A 143 7.06 -19.19 -0.23
CA VAL A 143 7.26 -19.03 -1.68
C VAL A 143 6.05 -19.56 -2.42
N SER A 144 5.51 -18.79 -3.37
CA SER A 144 4.36 -19.22 -4.16
C SER A 144 4.71 -20.43 -5.04
N ASN A 145 3.69 -21.20 -5.44
CA ASN A 145 3.88 -22.40 -6.27
C ASN A 145 4.56 -22.10 -7.63
N ASP A 146 4.33 -20.93 -8.20
CA ASP A 146 4.95 -20.44 -9.43
C ASP A 146 6.35 -19.85 -9.22
N ALA A 147 6.82 -19.75 -7.97
CA ALA A 147 8.07 -19.12 -7.56
C ALA A 147 8.24 -17.65 -8.01
N MET A 148 7.13 -16.98 -8.36
CA MET A 148 7.12 -15.59 -8.82
C MET A 148 6.91 -14.58 -7.68
N SER A 149 6.51 -15.06 -6.51
CA SER A 149 6.33 -14.22 -5.33
C SER A 149 6.82 -14.94 -4.09
N PHE A 150 7.31 -14.18 -3.13
CA PHE A 150 7.66 -14.71 -1.83
C PHE A 150 7.24 -13.74 -0.73
N TYR A 151 7.15 -14.26 0.48
CA TYR A 151 6.90 -13.48 1.68
C TYR A 151 7.85 -13.96 2.77
N GLU A 152 8.61 -13.02 3.32
CA GLU A 152 9.49 -13.29 4.44
C GLU A 152 8.69 -13.16 5.74
N MET A 153 8.63 -14.24 6.50
CA MET A 153 7.71 -14.39 7.63
C MET A 153 8.48 -14.59 8.92
N LYS A 154 8.00 -13.97 10.00
CA LYS A 154 8.47 -14.21 11.37
C LYS A 154 7.64 -15.31 12.04
N ASP A 155 8.19 -15.98 13.05
CA ASP A 155 7.48 -17.09 13.72
C ASP A 155 6.12 -16.67 14.32
N HIS A 156 5.96 -15.43 14.78
CA HIS A 156 4.68 -14.93 15.30
C HIS A 156 3.63 -14.71 14.20
N GLU A 157 4.04 -14.33 13.00
CA GLU A 157 3.17 -14.18 11.83
C GLU A 157 2.65 -15.54 11.36
N LEU A 158 3.52 -16.56 11.39
CA LEU A 158 3.12 -17.96 11.14
C LEU A 158 2.08 -18.42 12.16
N THR A 159 2.26 -18.09 13.43
CA THR A 159 1.32 -18.46 14.50
C THR A 159 -0.05 -17.81 14.30
N ASN A 160 -0.08 -16.54 13.86
CA ASN A 160 -1.32 -15.84 13.50
C ASN A 160 -1.99 -16.46 12.27
N CYS A 161 -1.20 -16.86 11.27
CA CYS A 161 -1.69 -17.56 10.07
C CYS A 161 -2.36 -18.90 10.43
N ILE A 162 -1.68 -19.73 11.23
CA ILE A 162 -2.18 -21.05 11.65
C ILE A 162 -3.45 -20.91 12.50
N SER A 163 -3.56 -19.86 13.32
CA SER A 163 -4.72 -19.63 14.17
C SER A 163 -5.94 -19.02 13.44
N CYS A 164 -5.92 -18.92 12.10
CA CYS A 164 -6.90 -18.21 11.25
C CYS A 164 -7.32 -16.82 11.82
N LYS A 165 -6.43 -16.13 12.54
CA LYS A 165 -6.60 -14.71 12.84
C LYS A 165 -6.13 -13.98 11.59
N MET A 166 -7.08 -13.62 10.71
CA MET A 166 -6.83 -13.02 9.39
C MET A 166 -5.57 -12.14 9.38
N ALA A 167 -4.50 -12.65 8.79
CA ALA A 167 -3.26 -11.92 8.59
C ALA A 167 -3.13 -11.68 7.08
N LEU A 168 -3.24 -10.41 6.69
CA LEU A 168 -2.93 -9.97 5.34
C LEU A 168 -1.41 -9.92 5.23
N PHE A 169 -0.85 -10.69 4.31
CA PHE A 169 0.59 -10.75 4.09
C PHE A 169 0.94 -10.04 2.79
N ARG A 170 1.93 -9.14 2.83
CA ARG A 170 2.44 -8.45 1.65
C ARG A 170 3.45 -9.37 0.96
N GLY A 171 3.08 -9.94 -0.18
CA GLY A 171 4.04 -10.66 -1.02
C GLY A 171 4.91 -9.70 -1.81
N ASP A 172 6.22 -9.93 -1.83
CA ASP A 172 7.14 -9.23 -2.73
C ASP A 172 7.21 -9.98 -4.07
N THR A 173 7.05 -9.24 -5.17
CA THR A 173 7.24 -9.74 -6.53
C THR A 173 8.66 -9.42 -7.00
N LYS A 174 9.63 -10.21 -6.55
CA LYS A 174 10.98 -10.24 -7.14
C LYS A 174 11.31 -11.68 -7.53
N PRO A 175 12.09 -11.93 -8.59
CA PRO A 175 12.54 -13.27 -8.92
C PRO A 175 13.24 -13.88 -7.71
N TYR A 176 12.73 -15.02 -7.22
CA TYR A 176 13.26 -15.66 -6.02
C TYR A 176 14.73 -16.05 -6.26
N PRO A 177 15.67 -15.50 -5.49
CA PRO A 177 17.08 -15.76 -5.72
C PRO A 177 17.42 -17.21 -5.32
N ALA A 178 18.11 -17.91 -6.22
CA ALA A 178 18.22 -19.37 -6.25
C ALA A 178 19.20 -19.99 -5.22
N TYR A 179 19.15 -19.58 -3.95
CA TYR A 179 19.99 -20.19 -2.92
C TYR A 179 19.32 -21.41 -2.29
N ALA A 180 19.93 -22.58 -2.53
CA ALA A 180 19.76 -23.83 -1.79
C ALA A 180 18.33 -24.43 -1.73
N LYS A 181 17.94 -25.11 -2.81
CA LYS A 181 16.77 -26.01 -2.82
C LYS A 181 17.07 -27.29 -2.04
N ARG A 182 16.49 -27.45 -0.84
CA ARG A 182 16.10 -28.78 -0.32
C ARG A 182 14.61 -28.78 0.00
N LYS A 183 13.84 -29.54 -0.79
CA LYS A 183 12.43 -29.83 -0.55
C LYS A 183 12.31 -30.70 0.70
N PHE A 184 11.78 -30.16 1.79
CA PHE A 184 11.17 -30.98 2.82
C PHE A 184 9.72 -31.24 2.42
N ARG A 185 9.45 -32.45 1.95
CA ARG A 185 8.09 -32.90 1.64
C ARG A 185 7.47 -33.44 2.94
N HIS A 186 6.85 -32.59 3.73
CA HIS A 186 5.85 -33.05 4.69
C HIS A 186 4.49 -33.06 3.99
N SER A 187 4.07 -34.26 3.61
CA SER A 187 2.71 -34.58 3.22
C SER A 187 1.82 -34.54 4.47
N GLN A 188 1.03 -33.48 4.62
CA GLN A 188 -0.25 -33.55 5.32
C GLN A 188 -1.21 -32.51 4.73
N PRO A 189 -2.43 -32.91 4.31
CA PRO A 189 -3.36 -32.04 3.59
C PRO A 189 -4.35 -31.39 4.56
N GLN A 190 -4.22 -30.11 4.88
CA GLN A 190 -5.26 -29.33 5.58
C GLN A 190 -5.04 -27.84 5.29
N LEU A 191 -5.98 -26.94 5.03
CA LEU A 191 -7.40 -26.87 4.63
C LEU A 191 -7.57 -25.37 4.33
N PRO A 192 -8.43 -24.94 3.40
CA PRO A 192 -8.68 -23.51 3.20
C PRO A 192 -9.48 -22.97 4.41
N CYS A 193 -9.02 -21.90 5.09
CA CYS A 193 -9.87 -21.17 6.04
C CYS A 193 -11.01 -20.52 5.23
N ARG A 194 -12.12 -21.24 5.03
CA ARG A 194 -13.38 -20.74 4.47
C ARG A 194 -14.24 -20.31 5.65
N ARG A 195 -14.49 -19.01 5.82
CA ARG A 195 -15.62 -18.53 6.64
C ARG A 195 -16.74 -18.16 5.68
N THR A 196 -17.83 -18.93 5.76
CA THR A 196 -19.17 -18.59 5.28
C THR A 196 -19.66 -17.29 5.88
#